data_AF-A0A2E5MDD4-F1
#
_entry.id   AF-A0A2E5MDD4-F1
#
_cell.length_a   1.000
_cell.length_b   1.000
_cell.length_c   1.000
_cell.angle_alpha   90.00
_cell.angle_beta   90.00
_cell.angle_gamma   90.00
#
_symmetry.space_group_name_H-M   'P 1'
#
loop_
_entity.id
_entity.type
_entity.pdbx_description
1 polymer ?
#
loop_
_entity_poly.entity_id
_entity_poly.type
_entity_poly.pdbx_seq_one_letter_code
_entity_poly.pdbx_strand_id
1 'polypeptide(L)'
;MKMLLIEPYYTGSHKQWADGYKKYSLHEIKILSMKGQFWKWRMHGGAVTLAREFNRMDWDPDLILATDMLDLTTFLALTREKSHRIPTAIYFHENQLSYPWSLEDRDIQKNRDNHYGFINYASALAADRVFFNSEFHMNSFLDALHPFLKHFPDHNELDSVNIIRNKSSVLHLGMDL
;
A
#
# COMPACT_ATOMS: atom_id res chain seq x y z
N MET A 1 -14.24 -6.67 -15.17
CA MET A 1 -14.42 -6.45 -13.73
C MET A 1 -14.32 -4.98 -13.43
N LYS A 2 -15.00 -4.54 -12.38
CA LYS A 2 -14.91 -3.22 -11.76
C LYS A 2 -13.79 -3.23 -10.73
N MET A 3 -12.80 -2.36 -10.87
CA MET A 3 -11.70 -2.26 -9.90
C MET A 3 -11.61 -0.86 -9.33
N LEU A 4 -11.51 -0.78 -8.00
CA LEU A 4 -11.20 0.46 -7.32
C LEU A 4 -9.69 0.53 -7.11
N LEU A 5 -9.03 1.50 -7.73
CA LEU A 5 -7.64 1.82 -7.45
C LEU A 5 -7.58 2.94 -6.41
N ILE A 6 -6.89 2.71 -5.30
CA ILE A 6 -6.76 3.67 -4.20
C ILE A 6 -5.31 4.15 -4.10
N GLU A 7 -5.08 5.45 -4.34
CA GLU A 7 -3.75 6.07 -4.34
C GLU A 7 -3.77 7.41 -3.56
N PRO A 8 -3.45 7.41 -2.25
CA PRO A 8 -3.42 8.62 -1.43
C PRO A 8 -2.40 9.68 -1.88
N TYR A 9 -1.29 9.27 -2.47
CA TYR A 9 -0.19 10.12 -2.90
C TYR A 9 -0.18 10.32 -4.44
N TYR A 10 -1.25 10.92 -4.96
CA TYR A 10 -1.45 11.08 -6.41
C TYR A 10 -0.61 12.19 -7.03
N THR A 11 0.65 11.90 -7.31
CA THR A 11 1.58 12.79 -8.03
C THR A 11 2.68 11.99 -8.71
N GLY A 12 3.52 12.63 -9.53
CA GLY A 12 4.73 12.04 -10.10
C GLY A 12 4.50 10.68 -10.77
N SER A 13 5.34 9.70 -10.42
CA SER A 13 5.27 8.31 -10.90
C SER A 13 3.99 7.59 -10.48
N HIS A 14 3.47 7.82 -9.26
CA HIS A 14 2.23 7.21 -8.76
C HIS A 14 1.04 7.58 -9.66
N LYS A 15 0.90 8.87 -9.98
CA LYS A 15 -0.13 9.36 -10.88
C LYS A 15 0.01 8.76 -12.28
N GLN A 16 1.24 8.76 -12.83
CA GLN A 16 1.51 8.23 -14.17
C GLN A 16 1.13 6.74 -14.26
N TRP A 17 1.53 5.94 -13.27
CA TRP A 17 1.17 4.54 -13.20
C TRP A 17 -0.35 4.35 -13.05
N ALA A 18 -1.01 5.06 -12.13
CA ALA A 18 -2.44 4.90 -11.91
C ALA A 18 -3.28 5.29 -13.14
N ASP A 19 -2.95 6.42 -13.78
CA ASP A 19 -3.58 6.86 -15.03
C ASP A 19 -3.32 5.86 -16.17
N GLY A 20 -2.08 5.36 -16.29
CA GLY A 20 -1.69 4.37 -17.29
C GLY A 20 -2.43 3.04 -17.10
N TYR A 21 -2.43 2.52 -15.87
CA TYR A 21 -3.13 1.29 -15.50
C TYR A 21 -4.63 1.39 -15.82
N LYS A 22 -5.26 2.53 -15.50
CA LYS A 22 -6.65 2.80 -15.90
C LYS A 22 -6.84 2.84 -17.41
N LYS A 23 -5.94 3.50 -18.14
CA LYS A 23 -6.06 3.73 -19.59
C LYS A 23 -5.89 2.45 -20.41
N TYR A 24 -4.95 1.59 -20.01
CA TYR A 24 -4.54 0.42 -20.80
C TYR A 24 -5.13 -0.91 -20.29
N SER A 25 -5.86 -0.89 -19.17
CA SER A 25 -6.56 -2.08 -18.68
C SER A 25 -7.85 -2.35 -19.44
N LEU A 26 -8.20 -3.63 -19.56
CA LEU A 26 -9.51 -4.10 -20.04
C LEU A 26 -10.61 -4.03 -18.97
N HIS A 27 -10.28 -3.53 -17.77
CA HIS A 27 -11.18 -3.45 -16.62
C HIS A 27 -11.75 -2.03 -16.44
N GLU A 28 -12.94 -1.94 -15.84
CA GLU A 28 -13.52 -0.65 -15.48
C GLU A 28 -12.85 -0.15 -14.19
N ILE A 29 -11.89 0.78 -14.32
CA ILE A 29 -11.13 1.29 -13.18
C ILE A 29 -11.64 2.67 -12.75
N LYS A 30 -12.02 2.78 -11.48
CA LYS A 30 -12.18 4.06 -10.79
C LYS A 30 -10.98 4.29 -9.88
N ILE A 31 -10.44 5.49 -9.91
CA ILE A 31 -9.33 5.91 -9.07
C ILE A 31 -9.88 6.79 -7.96
N LEU A 32 -9.57 6.44 -6.72
CA LEU A 32 -9.89 7.19 -5.53
C LEU A 32 -8.57 7.65 -4.91
N SER A 33 -8.36 8.97 -4.88
CA SER A 33 -7.03 9.51 -4.63
C SER A 33 -7.05 10.85 -3.91
N MET A 34 -5.90 11.26 -3.39
CA MET A 34 -5.70 12.60 -2.85
C MET A 34 -4.51 13.26 -3.53
N LYS A 35 -4.46 14.60 -3.48
CA LYS A 35 -3.30 15.34 -3.99
C LYS A 35 -2.01 14.81 -3.36
N GLY A 36 -1.02 14.42 -4.17
CA GLY A 36 0.27 13.93 -3.69
C GLY A 36 1.12 15.01 -3.02
N GLN A 37 0.84 15.26 -1.75
CA GLN A 37 1.53 16.19 -0.86
C GLN A 37 1.56 15.59 0.53
N PHE A 38 2.58 15.93 1.32
CA PHE A 38 2.73 15.46 2.70
C PHE A 38 2.61 13.93 2.78
N TRP A 39 3.51 13.21 2.10
CA TRP A 39 3.44 11.75 1.92
C TRP A 39 3.21 11.00 3.24
N LYS A 40 3.85 11.44 4.32
CA LYS A 40 3.62 10.93 5.69
C LYS A 40 2.16 11.02 6.11
N TRP A 41 1.54 12.18 5.90
CA TRP A 41 0.12 12.38 6.16
C TRP A 41 -0.76 11.57 5.21
N ARG A 42 -0.31 11.25 4.00
CA ARG A 42 -1.04 10.35 3.09
C ARG A 42 -1.07 8.91 3.60
N MET A 43 0.03 8.42 4.15
CA MET A 43 0.06 7.10 4.77
C MET A 43 -0.86 7.00 6.01
N HIS A 44 -0.97 8.08 6.78
CA HIS A 44 -1.86 8.11 7.96
C HIS A 44 -3.31 8.52 7.62
N GLY A 45 -3.51 9.78 7.27
CA GLY A 45 -4.84 10.38 7.08
C GLY A 45 -5.51 10.02 5.77
N GLY A 46 -4.76 9.43 4.83
CA GLY A 46 -5.28 8.97 3.55
C GLY A 46 -6.36 7.92 3.72
N ALA A 47 -6.11 6.89 4.52
CA ALA A 47 -7.06 5.82 4.77
C ALA A 47 -8.41 6.34 5.29
N VAL A 48 -8.39 7.29 6.23
CA VAL A 48 -9.61 7.89 6.80
C VAL A 48 -10.41 8.68 5.75
N THR A 49 -9.72 9.52 4.99
CA THR A 49 -10.37 10.38 3.98
C THR A 49 -10.98 9.54 2.86
N LEU A 50 -10.21 8.58 2.38
CA LEU A 50 -10.57 7.74 1.25
C LEU A 50 -11.62 6.68 1.64
N ALA A 51 -11.61 6.17 2.88
CA ALA A 51 -12.68 5.31 3.40
C ALA A 51 -14.03 6.03 3.40
N ARG A 52 -14.07 7.28 3.87
CA ARG A 52 -15.29 8.11 3.84
C ARG A 52 -15.82 8.29 2.43
N GLU A 53 -14.93 8.54 1.46
CA GLU A 53 -15.32 8.69 0.06
C GLU A 53 -15.84 7.37 -0.51
N PHE A 54 -15.15 6.25 -0.28
CA PHE A 54 -15.57 4.92 -0.71
C PHE A 54 -16.95 4.53 -0.17
N ASN A 55 -17.22 4.81 1.11
CA ASN A 55 -18.52 4.54 1.74
C ASN A 55 -19.66 5.39 1.17
N ARG A 56 -19.37 6.55 0.56
CA ARG A 56 -20.36 7.43 -0.10
C ARG A 56 -20.60 7.07 -1.56
N MET A 57 -19.74 6.25 -2.16
CA MET A 57 -19.89 5.86 -3.56
C MET A 57 -21.07 4.91 -3.71
N ASP A 58 -21.96 5.22 -4.65
CA ASP A 58 -22.93 4.26 -5.19
C ASP A 58 -22.28 3.50 -6.35
N TRP A 59 -21.26 2.72 -6.00
CA TRP A 59 -20.49 1.90 -6.94
C TRP A 59 -19.76 0.80 -6.18
N ASP A 60 -19.94 -0.43 -6.64
CA ASP A 60 -19.41 -1.63 -6.01
C ASP A 60 -18.30 -2.24 -6.87
N PRO A 61 -17.04 -2.20 -6.40
CA PRO A 61 -15.93 -2.86 -7.07
C PRO A 61 -15.98 -4.37 -6.84
N ASP A 62 -15.52 -5.12 -7.84
CA ASP A 62 -15.20 -6.54 -7.72
C ASP A 62 -13.82 -6.76 -7.07
N LEU A 63 -12.96 -5.74 -7.06
CA LEU A 63 -11.60 -5.76 -6.51
C LEU A 63 -11.20 -4.37 -6.00
N ILE A 64 -10.52 -4.32 -4.85
CA ILE A 64 -9.82 -3.13 -4.37
C ILE A 64 -8.31 -3.33 -4.57
N LEU A 65 -7.69 -2.46 -5.37
CA LEU A 65 -6.26 -2.37 -5.52
C LEU A 65 -5.79 -1.09 -4.80
N ALA A 66 -5.03 -1.23 -3.72
CA ALA A 66 -4.39 -0.11 -3.03
C ALA A 66 -2.92 0.01 -3.43
N THR A 67 -2.32 1.16 -3.19
CA THR A 67 -0.86 1.32 -3.21
C THR A 67 -0.27 1.28 -1.81
N ASP A 68 1.05 1.08 -1.71
CA ASP A 68 1.79 1.05 -0.45
C ASP A 68 1.71 2.36 0.36
N MET A 69 1.22 3.43 -0.27
CA MET A 69 0.96 4.71 0.36
C MET A 69 -0.36 4.76 1.16
N LEU A 70 -1.18 3.71 1.09
CA LEU A 70 -2.40 3.57 1.89
C LEU A 70 -2.15 2.65 3.09
N ASP A 71 -2.55 3.09 4.28
CA ASP A 71 -2.83 2.16 5.37
C ASP A 71 -4.10 1.36 5.05
N LEU A 72 -3.90 0.20 4.41
CA LEU A 72 -4.97 -0.68 3.99
C LEU A 72 -5.73 -1.25 5.19
N THR A 73 -5.04 -1.47 6.32
CA THR A 73 -5.67 -2.03 7.52
C THR A 73 -6.73 -1.08 8.09
N THR A 74 -6.39 0.20 8.23
CA THR A 74 -7.32 1.24 8.67
C THR A 74 -8.44 1.43 7.66
N PHE A 75 -8.13 1.44 6.36
CA PHE A 75 -9.14 1.57 5.31
C PHE A 75 -10.17 0.44 5.39
N LEU A 76 -9.73 -0.82 5.51
CA LEU A 76 -10.64 -1.98 5.61
C LEU A 76 -11.48 -1.94 6.87
N ALA A 77 -10.89 -1.58 8.02
CA ALA A 77 -11.63 -1.44 9.28
C ALA A 77 -12.78 -0.40 9.17
N LEU A 78 -12.51 0.74 8.54
CA LEU A 78 -13.47 1.85 8.37
C LEU A 78 -14.50 1.62 7.26
N THR A 79 -14.27 0.64 6.38
CA THR A 79 -15.14 0.35 5.23
C THR A 79 -15.80 -1.02 5.30
N ARG A 80 -15.57 -1.78 6.39
CA ARG A 80 -15.91 -3.20 6.53
C ARG A 80 -17.33 -3.57 6.06
N GLU A 81 -18.32 -2.73 6.33
CA GLU A 81 -19.71 -2.97 5.94
C GLU A 81 -19.85 -3.16 4.43
N LYS A 82 -19.04 -2.43 3.66
CA LYS A 82 -18.99 -2.48 2.20
C LYS A 82 -17.84 -3.37 1.67
N SER A 83 -16.67 -3.37 2.32
CA SER A 83 -15.46 -4.03 1.80
C SER A 83 -15.30 -5.50 2.20
N HIS A 84 -16.02 -6.03 3.19
CA HIS A 84 -15.76 -7.37 3.77
C HIS A 84 -15.77 -8.56 2.80
N ARG A 85 -16.41 -8.45 1.63
CA ARG A 85 -16.44 -9.52 0.60
C ARG A 85 -15.62 -9.20 -0.63
N ILE A 86 -15.02 -8.02 -0.69
CA ILE A 86 -14.30 -7.55 -1.85
C ILE A 86 -12.85 -7.97 -1.70
N PRO A 87 -12.29 -8.78 -2.62
CA PRO A 87 -10.88 -9.12 -2.58
C PRO A 87 -10.02 -7.86 -2.69
N THR A 88 -8.86 -7.92 -2.05
CA THR A 88 -7.93 -6.81 -1.89
C THR A 88 -6.55 -7.17 -2.41
N ALA A 89 -5.92 -6.22 -3.08
CA ALA A 89 -4.51 -6.30 -3.41
C ALA A 89 -3.82 -5.00 -3.05
N ILE A 90 -2.53 -5.08 -2.74
CA ILE A 90 -1.69 -3.91 -2.54
C ILE A 90 -0.50 -3.94 -3.50
N TYR A 91 -0.20 -2.79 -4.12
CA TYR A 91 0.91 -2.61 -5.04
C TYR A 91 1.97 -1.72 -4.41
N PHE A 92 3.20 -2.23 -4.31
CA PHE A 92 4.34 -1.51 -3.76
C PHE A 92 5.14 -0.81 -4.87
N HIS A 93 5.06 0.52 -4.88
CA HIS A 93 5.93 1.41 -5.67
C HIS A 93 7.29 1.59 -5.02
N GLU A 94 7.29 1.68 -3.71
CA GLU A 94 8.44 1.95 -2.86
C GLU A 94 8.38 1.10 -1.58
N ASN A 95 9.45 1.15 -0.79
CA ASN A 95 9.59 0.36 0.43
C ASN A 95 9.93 1.28 1.62
N GLN A 96 8.97 1.48 2.51
CA GLN A 96 9.19 2.34 3.69
C GLN A 96 10.06 1.69 4.77
N LEU A 97 10.36 0.38 4.67
CA LEU A 97 11.32 -0.31 5.54
C LEU A 97 12.78 0.02 5.20
N SER A 98 13.05 0.38 3.95
CA SER A 98 14.40 0.66 3.44
C SER A 98 14.54 2.09 2.91
N TYR A 99 13.55 2.96 3.16
CA TYR A 99 13.57 4.32 2.64
C TYR A 99 14.72 5.11 3.28
N PRO A 100 15.58 5.79 2.49
CA PRO A 100 16.71 6.51 3.02
C PRO A 100 16.23 7.80 3.69
N TRP A 101 16.09 7.75 5.01
CA TRP A 101 15.69 8.91 5.80
C TRP A 101 16.83 9.94 5.90
N SER A 102 16.51 11.22 5.73
CA SER A 102 17.48 12.31 5.99
C SER A 102 17.74 12.44 7.48
N LEU A 103 19.00 12.57 7.91
CA LEU A 103 19.37 12.79 9.32
C LEU A 103 18.70 14.03 9.95
N GLU A 104 18.26 14.98 9.12
CA GLU A 104 17.53 16.18 9.54
C GLU A 104 16.02 15.96 9.65
N ASP A 105 15.51 14.79 9.28
CA ASP A 105 14.10 14.46 9.37
C ASP A 105 13.68 14.37 10.84
N ARG A 106 12.69 15.20 11.19
CA ARG A 106 12.13 15.31 12.55
C ARG A 106 11.60 13.98 13.08
N ASP A 107 11.22 13.04 12.23
CA ASP A 107 10.70 11.73 12.66
C ASP A 107 11.82 10.74 13.00
N ILE A 108 13.00 10.81 12.37
CA ILE A 108 14.17 10.05 12.85
C ILE A 108 14.55 10.52 14.25
N GLN A 109 14.62 11.84 14.45
CA GLN A 109 14.98 12.43 15.75
C GLN A 109 14.01 12.04 16.87
N LYS A 110 12.81 11.55 16.52
CA LYS A 110 11.76 11.12 17.44
C LYS A 110 11.54 9.60 17.47
N ASN A 111 12.37 8.81 16.79
CA ASN A 111 12.20 7.35 16.61
C ASN A 111 10.80 6.96 16.08
N ARG A 112 10.28 7.72 15.11
CA ARG A 112 8.97 7.51 14.46
C ARG A 112 9.07 6.93 13.05
N ASP A 113 10.28 6.69 12.58
CA ASP A 113 10.61 6.10 11.29
C ASP A 113 10.00 4.70 11.10
N ASN A 114 9.98 3.90 12.17
CA ASN A 114 9.42 2.54 12.12
C ASN A 114 7.92 2.47 11.81
N HIS A 115 7.17 3.56 12.05
CA HIS A 115 5.72 3.54 11.88
C HIS A 115 5.29 3.32 10.43
N TYR A 116 5.97 3.96 9.47
CA TYR A 116 5.64 3.82 8.04
C TYR A 116 5.97 2.43 7.52
N GLY A 117 7.10 1.87 7.96
CA GLY A 117 7.44 0.46 7.74
C GLY A 117 6.38 -0.47 8.33
N PHE A 118 5.85 -0.16 9.52
CA PHE A 118 4.77 -0.94 10.13
C PHE A 118 3.45 -0.85 9.35
N ILE A 119 3.09 0.32 8.81
CA ILE A 119 1.93 0.47 7.92
C ILE A 119 2.09 -0.44 6.70
N ASN A 120 3.25 -0.42 6.04
CA ASN A 120 3.56 -1.28 4.91
C ASN A 120 3.46 -2.78 5.28
N TYR A 121 4.08 -3.18 6.39
CA TYR A 121 4.01 -4.54 6.91
C TYR A 121 2.57 -5.01 7.16
N ALA A 122 1.81 -4.25 7.95
CA ALA A 122 0.45 -4.62 8.33
C ALA A 122 -0.50 -4.60 7.11
N SER A 123 -0.31 -3.66 6.18
CA SER A 123 -1.09 -3.59 4.94
C SER A 123 -0.79 -4.77 4.02
N ALA A 124 0.48 -5.16 3.87
CA ALA A 124 0.86 -6.37 3.15
C ALA A 124 0.27 -7.62 3.82
N LEU A 125 0.25 -7.69 5.15
CA LEU A 125 -0.33 -8.81 5.89
C LEU A 125 -1.87 -8.88 5.75
N ALA A 126 -2.55 -7.75 5.65
CA ALA A 126 -4.02 -7.69 5.50
C ALA A 126 -4.51 -7.96 4.06
N ALA A 127 -3.73 -7.63 3.04
CA ALA A 127 -4.14 -7.81 1.64
C ALA A 127 -4.28 -9.28 1.23
N ASP A 128 -5.17 -9.63 0.31
CA ASP A 128 -5.23 -11.00 -0.25
C ASP A 128 -4.07 -11.28 -1.20
N ARG A 129 -3.59 -10.25 -1.91
CA ARG A 129 -2.42 -10.31 -2.79
C ARG A 129 -1.50 -9.10 -2.59
N VAL A 130 -0.20 -9.34 -2.75
CA VAL A 130 0.83 -8.31 -2.68
C VAL A 130 1.59 -8.29 -4.01
N PHE A 131 1.72 -7.11 -4.59
CA PHE A 131 2.37 -6.92 -5.88
C PHE A 131 3.56 -5.96 -5.76
N PHE A 132 4.63 -6.29 -6.46
CA PHE A 132 5.82 -5.45 -6.56
C PHE A 132 6.16 -5.16 -8.02
N ASN A 133 6.77 -4.01 -8.28
CA ASN A 133 7.22 -3.64 -9.63
C ASN A 133 8.36 -4.50 -10.19
N SER A 134 9.10 -5.23 -9.35
CA SER A 134 10.22 -6.08 -9.73
C SER A 134 10.51 -7.16 -8.68
N GLU A 135 11.19 -8.24 -9.09
CA GLU A 135 11.66 -9.28 -8.16
C GLU A 135 12.66 -8.72 -7.15
N PHE A 136 13.53 -7.82 -7.59
CA PHE A 136 14.48 -7.14 -6.71
C PHE A 136 13.76 -6.37 -5.60
N HIS A 137 12.75 -5.58 -5.94
CA HIS A 137 11.97 -4.83 -4.94
C HIS A 137 11.23 -5.78 -3.98
N MET A 138 10.60 -6.83 -4.50
CA MET A 138 9.95 -7.86 -3.67
C MET A 138 10.91 -8.48 -2.66
N ASN A 139 12.10 -8.92 -3.12
CA ASN A 139 13.10 -9.52 -2.24
C ASN A 139 13.62 -8.51 -1.23
N SER A 140 13.92 -7.27 -1.65
CA SER A 140 14.34 -6.19 -0.75
C SER A 140 13.33 -5.90 0.35
N PHE A 141 12.03 -5.90 0.03
CA PHE A 141 10.96 -5.73 1.02
C PHE A 141 10.91 -6.89 2.02
N LEU A 142 10.89 -8.13 1.52
CA LEU A 142 10.79 -9.34 2.36
C LEU A 142 12.03 -9.52 3.25
N ASP A 143 13.22 -9.20 2.73
CA ASP A 143 14.47 -9.31 3.48
C ASP A 143 14.59 -8.20 4.54
N ALA A 144 14.00 -7.03 4.31
CA ALA A 144 13.94 -5.94 5.28
C ALA A 144 12.93 -6.18 6.41
N LEU A 145 11.84 -6.92 6.16
CA LEU A 145 10.83 -7.22 7.18
C LEU A 145 11.41 -8.02 8.36
N HIS A 146 12.26 -9.00 8.10
CA HIS A 146 12.78 -9.88 9.14
C HIS A 146 13.63 -9.15 10.21
N PRO A 147 14.67 -8.34 9.85
CA PRO A 147 15.40 -7.53 10.82
C PRO A 147 14.54 -6.41 11.43
N PHE A 148 13.59 -5.84 10.67
CA PHE A 148 12.65 -4.86 11.20
C PHE A 148 11.81 -5.43 12.34
N LEU A 149 11.24 -6.63 12.15
CA LEU A 149 10.43 -7.29 13.17
C LEU A 149 11.25 -7.73 14.39
N LYS A 150 12.51 -8.17 14.19
CA LYS A 150 13.43 -8.51 15.30
C LYS A 150 13.75 -7.34 16.23
N HIS A 151 13.50 -6.10 15.82
CA HIS A 151 13.69 -4.93 16.67
C HIS A 151 12.63 -4.82 17.78
N PHE A 152 11.47 -5.48 17.63
CA PHE A 152 10.40 -5.43 18.63
C PHE A 152 10.69 -6.39 19.80
N PRO A 153 10.32 -6.00 21.04
CA PRO A 153 10.80 -6.65 22.26
C PRO A 153 10.24 -8.06 22.51
N ASP A 154 9.03 -8.36 22.04
CA ASP A 154 8.37 -9.66 22.19
C ASP A 154 7.29 -9.82 21.10
N HIS A 155 6.80 -11.04 20.89
CA HIS A 155 5.73 -11.38 19.92
C HIS A 155 5.96 -10.71 18.55
N ASN A 156 7.16 -10.86 18.02
CA ASN A 156 7.61 -10.17 16.81
C ASN A 156 7.07 -10.77 15.51
N GLU A 157 6.25 -11.83 15.57
CA GLU A 157 5.51 -12.38 14.42
C GLU A 157 6.40 -12.68 13.20
N LEU A 158 7.63 -13.20 13.37
CA LEU A 158 8.58 -13.42 12.27
C LEU A 158 8.03 -14.35 11.17
N ASP A 159 7.16 -15.29 11.53
CA ASP A 159 6.53 -16.22 10.58
C ASP A 159 5.57 -15.52 9.60
N SER A 160 5.08 -14.33 9.96
CA SER A 160 4.23 -13.50 9.10
C SER A 160 4.93 -13.08 7.80
N VAL A 161 6.27 -13.03 7.80
CA VAL A 161 7.07 -12.75 6.60
C VAL A 161 6.83 -13.83 5.54
N ASN A 162 6.69 -15.10 5.94
CA ASN A 162 6.37 -16.19 5.02
C ASN A 162 4.92 -16.12 4.53
N ILE A 163 3.99 -15.67 5.37
CA ILE A 163 2.60 -15.43 4.97
C ILE A 163 2.55 -14.37 3.87
N ILE A 164 3.26 -13.25 4.04
CA ILE A 164 3.37 -12.20 3.03
C ILE A 164 4.03 -12.74 1.76
N ARG A 165 5.15 -13.48 1.90
CA ARG A 165 5.87 -14.07 0.77
C ARG A 165 4.96 -14.95 -0.10
N ASN A 166 4.15 -15.81 0.51
CA ASN A 166 3.29 -16.77 -0.21
C ASN A 166 2.20 -16.11 -1.05
N LYS A 167 1.83 -14.86 -0.76
CA LYS A 167 0.85 -14.08 -1.53
C LYS A 167 1.47 -12.92 -2.32
N SER A 168 2.80 -12.82 -2.31
CA SER A 168 3.57 -11.83 -3.05
C SER A 168 3.88 -12.30 -4.47
N SER A 169 3.85 -11.37 -5.43
CA SER A 169 4.25 -11.63 -6.81
C SER A 169 4.66 -10.34 -7.51
N VAL A 170 5.32 -10.48 -8.66
CA VAL A 170 5.72 -9.32 -9.48
C VAL A 170 4.62 -8.97 -10.46
N LEU A 171 4.27 -7.68 -10.48
CA LEU A 171 3.40 -7.08 -11.49
C LEU A 171 4.14 -5.86 -12.06
N HIS A 172 4.70 -6.00 -13.26
CA HIS A 172 5.47 -4.95 -13.90
C HIS A 172 4.61 -3.71 -14.21
N LEU A 173 5.25 -2.54 -14.22
CA LEU A 173 4.60 -1.23 -14.38
C LEU A 173 3.89 -1.02 -15.73
N GLY A 174 4.02 -1.96 -16.69
CA GLY A 174 3.36 -1.88 -18.00
C GLY A 174 3.73 -0.61 -18.78
N MET A 175 5.00 -0.22 -18.74
CA MET A 175 5.52 0.93 -19.49
C MET A 175 6.10 0.46 -20.83
N ASP A 176 5.74 1.15 -21.92
CA ASP A 176 6.56 1.16 -23.15
C ASP A 176 7.83 1.96 -22.82
N LEU A 177 8.96 1.27 -22.67
CA LEU A 177 10.29 1.88 -22.52
C LEU A 177 10.90 2.18 -23.89
#